data_AF-A0A397SNY6-F1
#
_entry.id   AF-A0A397SNY6-F1
#
_cell.length_a   1.000
_cell.length_b   1.000
_cell.length_c   1.000
_cell.angle_alpha   90.00
_cell.angle_beta   90.00
_cell.angle_gamma   90.00
#
_symmetry.space_group_name_H-M   'P 1'
#
loop_
_entity.id
_entity.type
_entity.pdbx_description
1 polymer ?
#
loop_
_entity_poly.entity_id
_entity_poly.type
_entity_poly.pdbx_seq_one_letter_code
_entity_poly.pdbx_strand_id
1 'polypeptide(L)'
;MSLSEDCIWEILQYLSDDKKSLYSCLLTNRLFCRIVVQILWRNPWNQWININYKCDDDSREQIYWNSLGRTISKCFSKEIKQSSSLLKKHKQNRLLQQQPLFNYVSYIQIISAEVIDKLIKYIFDDINNRQTEQKFNKKFWLFFMNRCSRIKSLNMPRFNLFEYPASKISLSSLSTLKVIVSYPKEIIFELSKNINTLKRIEFRLDNTIGNSNNDDNIKTLILSQKNLKEIKFIFFREHTLFFNQDMIKQLSQTLRVLELCNCTFIPIQTISNFINITELKICFNSFMYNGEGVNNLRDVFLPKLETLSLINFRDRDLIFLSKLIETTQGSLKILNVHTNSTDTTPAILFSISGLLLPTSPILLPTSSIKLYLHTIQTACPNIEVLPVWLNSETVLQDFEDLLKSCSKIRKIIIHATTPFNDIPTKSILDLLALKSSSLFLNNIHLIGQWKFSNSELENFFDLWKEMKRKPIECFSHNNVYYIYIKSNYIIKYFQQYKCIICSKAFDRLESANHHIIIHHFGSCPYKCWNDCGDDHLSNFIYITSNYC
;
A
#
# COMPACT_ATOMS: atom_id res chain seq x y z
N MET A 1 -28.97 21.03 -19.31
CA MET A 1 -29.12 19.61 -18.93
C MET A 1 -28.62 19.45 -17.51
N SER A 2 -29.46 18.99 -16.59
CA SER A 2 -29.03 18.56 -15.25
C SER A 2 -28.60 17.10 -15.32
N LEU A 3 -27.42 16.76 -14.79
CA LEU A 3 -27.00 15.37 -14.61
C LEU A 3 -28.01 14.65 -13.70
N SER A 4 -28.35 13.40 -14.03
CA SER A 4 -29.18 12.57 -13.16
C SER A 4 -28.42 12.21 -11.87
N GLU A 5 -29.15 11.82 -10.83
CA GLU A 5 -28.55 11.34 -9.58
C GLU A 5 -27.61 10.14 -9.82
N ASP A 6 -27.98 9.22 -10.72
CA ASP A 6 -27.16 8.05 -11.07
C ASP A 6 -25.82 8.46 -11.70
N CYS A 7 -25.85 9.44 -12.62
CA CYS A 7 -24.61 9.96 -13.21
C CYS A 7 -23.73 10.64 -12.16
N ILE A 8 -24.32 11.41 -11.23
CA ILE A 8 -23.58 12.05 -10.14
C ILE A 8 -22.96 10.98 -9.22
N TRP A 9 -23.71 9.93 -8.91
CA TRP A 9 -23.21 8.80 -8.12
C TRP A 9 -22.00 8.14 -8.78
N GLU A 10 -22.07 7.83 -10.07
CA GLU A 10 -20.95 7.21 -10.81
C GLU A 10 -19.71 8.11 -10.87
N ILE A 11 -19.89 9.41 -11.11
CA ILE A 11 -18.79 10.39 -11.11
C ILE A 11 -18.11 10.45 -9.74
N LEU A 12 -18.88 10.61 -8.67
CA LEU A 12 -18.32 10.66 -7.32
C LEU A 12 -17.72 9.31 -6.91
N GLN A 13 -18.29 8.20 -7.37
CA GLN A 13 -17.76 6.86 -7.16
C GLN A 13 -16.39 6.66 -7.80
N TYR A 14 -16.15 7.27 -8.97
CA TYR A 14 -14.85 7.26 -9.64
C TYR A 14 -13.77 7.99 -8.82
N LEU A 15 -14.17 8.98 -8.03
CA LEU A 15 -13.29 9.74 -7.14
C LEU A 15 -13.03 9.04 -5.79
N SER A 16 -13.36 7.75 -5.62
CA SER A 16 -13.29 7.07 -4.32
C SER A 16 -11.91 7.12 -3.66
N ASP A 17 -10.84 7.16 -4.46
CA ASP A 17 -9.47 7.23 -3.98
C ASP A 17 -8.96 8.68 -3.82
N ASP A 18 -9.57 9.65 -4.53
CA ASP A 18 -9.31 11.08 -4.36
C ASP A 18 -10.21 11.69 -3.27
N LYS A 19 -9.87 11.34 -2.03
CA LYS A 19 -10.57 11.84 -0.84
C LYS A 19 -10.63 13.36 -0.77
N LYS A 20 -9.59 14.06 -1.23
CA LYS A 20 -9.52 15.52 -1.20
C LYS A 20 -10.60 16.15 -2.07
N SER A 21 -10.76 15.63 -3.29
CA SER A 21 -11.85 16.04 -4.18
C SER A 21 -13.22 15.67 -3.58
N LEU A 22 -13.36 14.48 -3.00
CA LEU A 22 -14.60 14.08 -2.32
C LEU A 22 -14.99 15.04 -1.18
N TYR A 23 -14.05 15.52 -0.35
CA TYR A 23 -14.40 16.51 0.69
C TYR A 23 -14.88 17.83 0.11
N SER A 24 -14.27 18.28 -0.98
CA SER A 24 -14.73 19.48 -1.69
C SER A 24 -16.16 19.27 -2.19
N CYS A 25 -16.45 18.08 -2.72
CA CYS A 25 -17.78 17.68 -3.16
C CYS A 25 -18.81 17.65 -2.02
N LEU A 26 -18.42 17.27 -0.79
CA LEU A 26 -19.33 17.23 0.37
C LEU A 26 -19.98 18.59 0.65
N LEU A 27 -19.27 19.68 0.38
CA LEU A 27 -19.69 21.05 0.69
C LEU A 27 -20.54 21.68 -0.41
N THR A 28 -20.74 20.99 -1.54
CA THR A 28 -21.41 21.58 -2.71
C THR A 28 -22.93 21.72 -2.53
N ASN A 29 -23.63 20.63 -2.17
CA ASN A 29 -25.07 20.61 -1.89
C ASN A 29 -25.47 19.32 -1.16
N ARG A 30 -26.76 19.20 -0.79
CA ARG A 30 -27.31 18.07 -0.03
C ARG A 30 -27.19 16.72 -0.76
N LEU A 31 -27.36 16.69 -2.08
CA LEU A 31 -27.28 15.46 -2.88
C LEU A 31 -25.84 14.92 -2.86
N PHE A 32 -24.87 15.79 -3.16
CA PHE A 32 -23.46 15.43 -3.13
C PHE A 32 -23.03 15.00 -1.72
N CYS A 33 -23.43 15.75 -0.67
CA CYS A 33 -23.15 15.35 0.71
C CYS A 33 -23.67 13.93 1.02
N ARG A 34 -24.93 13.62 0.67
CA ARG A 34 -25.53 12.30 0.86
C ARG A 34 -24.75 11.18 0.17
N ILE A 35 -24.24 11.42 -1.04
CA ILE A 35 -23.50 10.43 -1.83
C ILE A 35 -22.06 10.28 -1.30
N VAL A 36 -21.36 11.39 -1.14
CA VAL A 36 -19.96 11.45 -0.70
C VAL A 36 -19.79 10.82 0.68
N VAL A 37 -20.69 11.07 1.64
CA VAL A 37 -20.64 10.46 2.97
C VAL A 37 -20.64 8.93 2.88
N GLN A 38 -21.47 8.36 2.00
CA GLN A 38 -21.55 6.91 1.79
C GLN A 38 -20.26 6.34 1.21
N ILE A 39 -19.57 7.09 0.34
CA ILE A 39 -18.31 6.67 -0.29
C ILE A 39 -17.17 6.72 0.73
N LEU A 40 -17.03 7.85 1.45
CA LEU A 40 -15.97 8.05 2.44
C LEU A 40 -16.05 7.06 3.60
N TRP A 41 -17.27 6.72 4.05
CA TRP A 41 -17.48 5.80 5.17
C TRP A 41 -17.37 4.31 4.82
N ARG A 42 -17.03 3.95 3.58
CA ARG A 42 -16.71 2.55 3.23
C ARG A 42 -15.49 2.02 3.95
N ASN A 43 -14.51 2.89 4.17
CA ASN A 43 -13.30 2.60 4.92
C ASN A 43 -12.86 3.85 5.70
N PRO A 44 -13.50 4.13 6.85
CA PRO A 44 -13.22 5.37 7.57
C PRO A 44 -11.80 5.39 8.14
N TRP A 45 -11.17 4.22 8.36
CA TRP A 45 -9.86 4.00 9.00
C TRP A 45 -8.66 3.83 8.06
N ASN A 46 -8.82 4.02 6.74
CA ASN A 46 -7.76 3.74 5.75
C ASN A 46 -6.41 4.42 6.06
N GLN A 47 -6.44 5.65 6.57
CA GLN A 47 -5.23 6.44 6.83
C GLN A 47 -4.33 5.85 7.91
N TRP A 48 -4.86 5.03 8.83
CA TRP A 48 -4.11 4.53 9.99
C TRP A 48 -3.78 3.03 9.95
N ILE A 49 -4.29 2.27 8.97
CA ILE A 49 -3.98 0.84 8.82
C ILE A 49 -2.67 0.61 8.03
N ASN A 50 -2.29 1.53 7.14
CA ASN A 50 -1.09 1.39 6.30
C ASN A 50 0.19 2.01 6.91
N ILE A 51 0.10 2.57 8.12
CA ILE A 51 1.21 3.24 8.79
C ILE A 51 1.86 2.22 9.74
N ASN A 52 2.84 1.46 9.23
CA ASN A 52 3.76 0.66 10.04
C ASN A 52 4.91 1.50 10.65
N TYR A 53 4.92 2.81 10.41
CA TYR A 53 5.79 3.75 11.11
C TYR A 53 5.01 4.30 12.29
N LYS A 54 5.44 4.07 13.53
CA LYS A 54 4.96 4.90 14.65
C LYS A 54 5.08 6.36 14.19
N CYS A 55 3.97 7.07 13.97
CA CYS A 55 4.05 8.52 13.89
C CYS A 55 4.55 8.95 15.26
N ASP A 56 5.64 9.72 15.32
CA ASP A 56 6.13 10.34 16.56
C ASP A 56 5.13 11.35 17.17
N ASP A 57 3.92 11.46 16.62
CA ASP A 57 2.86 12.36 17.05
C ASP A 57 1.62 11.57 17.52
N ASP A 58 1.74 10.95 18.71
CA ASP A 58 0.66 10.24 19.43
C ASP A 58 -0.62 11.10 19.57
N SER A 59 -0.51 12.44 19.50
CA SER A 59 -1.64 13.36 19.65
C SER A 59 -2.62 13.28 18.48
N ARG A 60 -2.14 13.14 17.24
CA ARG A 60 -2.99 13.10 16.04
C ARG A 60 -3.80 11.81 15.96
N GLU A 61 -3.17 10.67 16.24
CA GLU A 61 -3.86 9.39 16.29
C GLU A 61 -5.00 9.44 17.31
N GLN A 62 -4.71 9.98 18.50
CA GLN A 62 -5.70 10.10 19.56
C GLN A 62 -6.90 10.98 19.14
N ILE A 63 -6.67 12.16 18.54
CA ILE A 63 -7.80 13.02 18.13
C ILE A 63 -8.64 12.33 17.05
N TYR A 64 -7.99 11.66 16.09
CA TYR A 64 -8.68 10.92 15.04
C TYR A 64 -9.59 9.83 15.61
N TRP A 65 -9.05 8.92 16.44
CA TRP A 65 -9.84 7.81 17.00
C TRP A 65 -10.89 8.28 18.00
N ASN A 66 -10.63 9.34 18.77
CA ASN A 66 -11.65 9.93 19.64
C ASN A 66 -12.83 10.47 18.83
N SER A 67 -12.56 11.15 17.71
CA SER A 67 -13.60 11.72 16.84
C SER A 67 -14.41 10.62 16.15
N LEU A 68 -13.73 9.59 15.65
CA LEU A 68 -14.37 8.41 15.06
C LEU A 68 -15.21 7.65 16.11
N GLY A 69 -14.64 7.41 17.27
CA GLY A 69 -15.28 6.73 18.40
C GLY A 69 -16.53 7.44 18.87
N ARG A 70 -16.51 8.78 18.97
CA ARG A 70 -17.70 9.60 19.26
C ARG A 70 -18.79 9.39 18.21
N THR A 71 -18.43 9.42 16.93
CA THR A 71 -19.39 9.27 15.82
C THR A 71 -20.04 7.89 15.83
N ILE A 72 -19.23 6.82 15.96
CA ILE A 72 -19.73 5.44 16.05
C ILE A 72 -20.58 5.23 17.30
N SER A 73 -20.20 5.84 18.43
CA SER A 73 -20.94 5.73 19.69
C SER A 73 -22.37 6.28 19.60
N LYS A 74 -22.61 7.30 18.76
CA LYS A 74 -23.96 7.80 18.50
C LYS A 74 -24.84 6.74 17.80
N CYS A 75 -24.25 5.91 16.94
CA CYS A 75 -24.91 4.83 16.21
C CYS A 75 -25.22 3.60 17.07
N PHE A 76 -24.71 3.50 18.31
CA PHE A 76 -24.95 2.36 19.19
C PHE A 76 -26.43 2.19 19.56
N SER A 77 -26.85 0.92 19.70
CA SER A 77 -28.16 0.58 20.25
C SER A 77 -28.27 1.01 21.72
N LYS A 78 -29.51 1.14 22.22
CA LYS A 78 -29.76 1.43 23.64
C LYS A 78 -29.06 0.41 24.55
N GLU A 79 -29.00 -0.86 24.15
CA GLU A 79 -28.34 -1.93 24.89
C GLU A 79 -26.83 -1.69 25.07
N ILE A 80 -26.11 -1.30 24.02
CA ILE A 80 -24.67 -1.00 24.13
C ILE A 80 -24.46 0.23 25.02
N LYS A 81 -25.33 1.24 24.86
CA LYS A 81 -25.32 2.48 25.67
C LYS A 81 -25.65 2.22 27.16
N GLN A 82 -26.49 1.23 27.46
CA GLN A 82 -26.91 0.86 28.82
C GLN A 82 -25.98 -0.15 29.49
N SER A 83 -25.20 -0.91 28.72
CA SER A 83 -24.47 -2.07 29.23
C SER A 83 -23.27 -1.77 30.14
N SER A 84 -23.10 -0.54 30.63
CA SER A 84 -22.17 -0.23 31.72
C SER A 84 -22.15 1.25 32.18
N SER A 85 -21.57 1.46 33.36
CA SER A 85 -21.07 2.73 33.89
C SER A 85 -19.90 3.39 33.10
N LEU A 86 -19.57 2.95 31.87
CA LEU A 86 -18.25 3.12 31.21
C LEU A 86 -18.04 4.34 30.28
N LEU A 87 -19.04 5.20 30.08
CA LEU A 87 -18.85 6.42 29.28
C LEU A 87 -18.23 7.58 30.12
N LYS A 88 -17.24 7.39 31.01
CA LYS A 88 -16.77 8.51 31.86
C LYS A 88 -16.27 9.72 31.05
N LYS A 89 -15.59 9.51 29.90
CA LYS A 89 -15.15 10.59 28.98
C LYS A 89 -16.24 11.26 28.15
N HIS A 90 -17.42 10.65 28.00
CA HIS A 90 -18.49 11.15 27.14
C HIS A 90 -19.86 11.27 27.83
N LYS A 91 -20.00 10.83 29.08
CA LYS A 91 -21.21 10.97 29.91
C LYS A 91 -21.59 12.44 30.12
N GLN A 92 -20.61 13.35 30.05
CA GLN A 92 -20.86 14.79 30.15
C GLN A 92 -21.40 15.41 28.85
N ASN A 93 -21.39 14.70 27.71
CA ASN A 93 -21.86 15.24 26.46
C ASN A 93 -23.34 14.88 26.22
N ARG A 94 -24.25 15.86 26.41
CA ARG A 94 -25.64 15.83 25.92
C ARG A 94 -25.75 15.34 24.46
N LEU A 95 -24.69 15.52 23.67
CA LEU A 95 -24.56 15.17 22.26
C LEU A 95 -24.58 13.65 21.94
N LEU A 96 -24.38 12.74 22.91
CA LEU A 96 -24.53 11.29 22.68
C LEU A 96 -25.99 10.83 22.59
N GLN A 97 -26.92 11.67 23.05
CA GLN A 97 -28.36 11.43 22.95
C GLN A 97 -28.92 11.76 21.56
N GLN A 98 -28.19 12.56 20.77
CA GLN A 98 -28.60 12.93 19.42
C GLN A 98 -28.37 11.77 18.44
N GLN A 99 -29.35 11.55 17.55
CA GLN A 99 -29.21 10.57 16.48
C GLN A 99 -28.15 11.03 15.47
N PRO A 100 -27.35 10.11 14.92
CA PRO A 100 -26.40 10.47 13.88
C PRO A 100 -27.15 10.94 12.63
N LEU A 101 -26.59 11.94 11.94
CA LEU A 101 -27.19 12.50 10.71
C LEU A 101 -27.35 11.45 9.60
N PHE A 102 -26.43 10.49 9.56
CA PHE A 102 -26.44 9.37 8.61
C PHE A 102 -26.28 8.04 9.35
N ASN A 103 -26.70 6.96 8.69
CA ASN A 103 -26.41 5.61 9.17
C ASN A 103 -24.97 5.20 8.79
N TYR A 104 -24.01 5.93 9.36
CA TYR A 104 -22.58 5.82 9.04
C TYR A 104 -22.06 4.38 9.09
N VAL A 105 -22.46 3.63 10.12
CA VAL A 105 -22.01 2.24 10.31
C VAL A 105 -22.47 1.33 9.17
N SER A 106 -23.67 1.55 8.63
CA SER A 106 -24.19 0.73 7.52
C SER A 106 -23.41 0.88 6.22
N TYR A 107 -22.63 1.96 6.07
CA TYR A 107 -21.82 2.20 4.87
C TYR A 107 -20.45 1.52 4.92
N ILE A 108 -20.03 1.00 6.07
CA ILE A 108 -18.72 0.37 6.27
C ILE A 108 -18.64 -0.93 5.44
N GLN A 109 -17.58 -1.04 4.64
CA GLN A 109 -17.32 -2.21 3.78
C GLN A 109 -16.02 -2.94 4.12
N ILE A 110 -15.15 -2.33 4.91
CA ILE A 110 -13.85 -2.90 5.29
C ILE A 110 -13.80 -2.90 6.81
N ILE A 111 -13.58 -4.04 7.48
CA ILE A 111 -13.46 -4.13 8.94
C ILE A 111 -12.36 -5.08 9.38
N SER A 112 -11.65 -4.77 10.47
CA SER A 112 -10.58 -5.60 10.99
C SER A 112 -10.62 -5.73 12.50
N ALA A 113 -10.11 -6.85 13.02
CA ALA A 113 -9.91 -7.04 14.46
C ALA A 113 -9.11 -5.88 15.10
N GLU A 114 -8.00 -5.48 14.46
CA GLU A 114 -7.16 -4.35 14.89
C GLU A 114 -7.95 -3.02 15.01
N VAL A 115 -8.88 -2.74 14.09
CA VAL A 115 -9.74 -1.56 14.16
C VAL A 115 -10.71 -1.64 15.31
N ILE A 116 -11.34 -2.81 15.53
CA ILE A 116 -12.26 -3.01 16.65
C ILE A 116 -11.53 -2.82 17.98
N ASP A 117 -10.32 -3.37 18.11
CA ASP A 117 -9.48 -3.20 19.30
C ASP A 117 -9.12 -1.73 19.53
N LYS A 118 -8.72 -0.99 18.49
CA LYS A 118 -8.49 0.46 18.59
C LYS A 118 -9.75 1.24 18.97
N LEU A 119 -10.91 0.94 18.35
CA LEU A 119 -12.17 1.59 18.70
C LEU A 119 -12.52 1.35 20.17
N ILE A 120 -12.36 0.13 20.66
CA ILE A 120 -12.58 -0.22 22.06
C ILE A 120 -11.63 0.60 22.95
N LYS A 121 -10.34 0.63 22.64
CA LYS A 121 -9.34 1.39 23.39
C LYS A 121 -9.64 2.90 23.46
N TYR A 122 -10.13 3.51 22.39
CA TYR A 122 -10.37 4.95 22.34
C TYR A 122 -11.78 5.38 22.77
N ILE A 123 -12.76 4.47 22.70
CA ILE A 123 -14.11 4.71 23.23
C ILE A 123 -14.15 4.47 24.76
N PHE A 124 -13.29 3.59 25.28
CA PHE A 124 -13.29 3.20 26.70
C PHE A 124 -11.93 3.45 27.35
N ASP A 125 -11.92 4.23 28.44
CA ASP A 125 -10.68 4.66 29.13
C ASP A 125 -10.04 3.60 30.04
N ASP A 126 -10.78 2.59 30.48
CA ASP A 126 -10.39 1.77 31.64
C ASP A 126 -10.70 0.28 31.44
N ILE A 127 -10.26 -0.28 30.31
CA ILE A 127 -10.30 -1.73 30.08
C ILE A 127 -8.97 -2.32 30.56
N ASN A 128 -8.80 -2.38 31.88
CA ASN A 128 -7.61 -2.94 32.50
C ASN A 128 -7.66 -4.48 32.64
N ASN A 129 -8.77 -5.13 32.24
CA ASN A 129 -8.94 -6.58 32.31
C ASN A 129 -9.26 -7.21 30.94
N ARG A 130 -8.46 -8.21 30.53
CA ARG A 130 -8.63 -9.01 29.30
C ARG A 130 -10.03 -9.62 29.14
N GLN A 131 -10.66 -10.07 30.23
CA GLN A 131 -12.02 -10.64 30.15
C GLN A 131 -13.06 -9.59 29.74
N THR A 132 -12.88 -8.37 30.23
CA THR A 132 -13.76 -7.24 29.91
C THR A 132 -13.56 -6.81 28.46
N GLU A 133 -12.31 -6.75 28.01
CA GLU A 133 -11.93 -6.49 26.62
C GLU A 133 -12.58 -7.50 25.66
N GLN A 134 -12.46 -8.80 25.93
CA GLN A 134 -13.05 -9.86 25.11
C GLN A 134 -14.59 -9.75 25.03
N LYS A 135 -15.24 -9.41 26.15
CA LYS A 135 -16.69 -9.20 26.19
C LYS A 135 -17.12 -8.01 25.32
N PHE A 136 -16.37 -6.90 25.36
CA PHE A 136 -16.62 -5.76 24.48
C PHE A 136 -16.32 -6.06 23.03
N ASN A 137 -15.24 -6.79 22.76
CA ASN A 137 -14.88 -7.22 21.42
C ASN A 137 -16.03 -8.01 20.77
N LYS A 138 -16.56 -9.04 21.44
CA LYS A 138 -17.74 -9.80 20.97
C LYS A 138 -18.97 -8.91 20.72
N LYS A 139 -19.26 -7.97 21.64
CA LYS A 139 -20.40 -7.03 21.49
C LYS A 139 -20.23 -6.10 20.29
N PHE A 140 -19.03 -5.60 20.06
CA PHE A 140 -18.73 -4.73 18.91
C PHE A 140 -18.88 -5.50 17.61
N TRP A 141 -18.33 -6.71 17.52
CA TRP A 141 -18.51 -7.55 16.34
C TRP A 141 -19.99 -7.85 16.07
N LEU A 142 -20.77 -8.21 17.09
CA LEU A 142 -22.22 -8.39 16.95
C LEU A 142 -22.90 -7.10 16.43
N PHE A 143 -22.54 -5.94 16.98
CA PHE A 143 -23.05 -4.65 16.53
C PHE A 143 -22.78 -4.39 15.05
N PHE A 144 -21.54 -4.57 14.61
CA PHE A 144 -21.16 -4.35 13.20
C PHE A 144 -21.79 -5.40 12.29
N MET A 145 -21.84 -6.68 12.67
CA MET A 145 -22.50 -7.72 11.87
C MET A 145 -24.00 -7.47 11.70
N ASN A 146 -24.66 -6.90 12.70
CA ASN A 146 -26.08 -6.54 12.61
C ASN A 146 -26.37 -5.28 11.78
N ARG A 147 -25.37 -4.40 11.59
CA ARG A 147 -25.56 -3.08 10.97
C ARG A 147 -24.96 -2.97 9.57
N CYS A 148 -23.88 -3.68 9.31
CA CYS A 148 -23.20 -3.70 8.02
C CYS A 148 -23.77 -4.83 7.18
N SER A 149 -24.36 -4.53 6.03
CA SER A 149 -24.94 -5.54 5.13
C SER A 149 -24.07 -5.85 3.90
N ARG A 150 -22.98 -5.10 3.69
CA ARG A 150 -22.14 -5.16 2.47
C ARG A 150 -20.65 -5.16 2.78
N ILE A 151 -20.21 -5.97 3.74
CA ILE A 151 -18.79 -6.09 4.05
C ILE A 151 -18.10 -6.76 2.85
N LYS A 152 -17.07 -6.09 2.31
CA LYS A 152 -16.24 -6.55 1.20
C LYS A 152 -14.86 -7.02 1.65
N SER A 153 -14.33 -6.44 2.74
CA SER A 153 -13.03 -6.83 3.30
C SER A 153 -13.12 -7.05 4.80
N LEU A 154 -12.56 -8.17 5.26
CA LEU A 154 -12.59 -8.60 6.65
C LEU A 154 -11.22 -9.10 7.08
N ASN A 155 -10.68 -8.57 8.17
CA ASN A 155 -9.65 -9.26 8.96
C ASN A 155 -10.33 -9.87 10.19
N MET A 156 -10.35 -11.21 10.22
CA MET A 156 -11.14 -11.99 11.16
C MET A 156 -10.69 -11.81 12.62
N PRO A 157 -11.62 -11.83 13.59
CA PRO A 157 -11.26 -11.96 14.99
C PRO A 157 -10.93 -13.42 15.36
N ARG A 158 -10.39 -13.62 16.56
CA ARG A 158 -10.03 -14.93 17.14
C ARG A 158 -11.23 -15.78 17.61
N PHE A 159 -12.43 -15.54 17.09
CA PHE A 159 -13.63 -16.32 17.40
C PHE A 159 -14.56 -16.42 16.19
N ASN A 160 -15.50 -17.36 16.24
CA ASN A 160 -16.37 -17.66 15.12
C ASN A 160 -17.48 -16.60 14.97
N LEU A 161 -17.43 -15.80 13.89
CA LEU A 161 -18.47 -14.82 13.58
C LEU A 161 -19.79 -15.47 13.16
N PHE A 162 -19.80 -16.71 12.68
CA PHE A 162 -21.03 -17.41 12.27
C PHE A 162 -21.89 -17.88 13.45
N GLU A 163 -21.42 -17.72 14.69
CA GLU A 163 -22.28 -17.78 15.88
C GLU A 163 -23.38 -16.70 15.83
N TYR A 164 -23.17 -15.61 15.08
CA TYR A 164 -24.16 -14.56 14.89
C TYR A 164 -24.97 -14.81 13.60
N PRO A 165 -26.31 -14.95 13.68
CA PRO A 165 -27.15 -15.18 12.50
C PRO A 165 -27.00 -14.11 11.40
N ALA A 166 -26.77 -12.85 11.78
CA ALA A 166 -26.60 -11.75 10.85
C ALA A 166 -25.31 -11.85 10.01
N SER A 167 -24.31 -12.62 10.46
CA SER A 167 -23.02 -12.74 9.76
C SER A 167 -23.15 -13.30 8.35
N LYS A 168 -24.13 -14.18 8.10
CA LYS A 168 -24.37 -14.71 6.74
C LYS A 168 -24.80 -13.60 5.78
N ILE A 169 -25.61 -12.66 6.25
CA ILE A 169 -26.09 -11.54 5.44
C ILE A 169 -24.96 -10.51 5.28
N SER A 170 -24.32 -10.12 6.38
CA SER A 170 -23.29 -9.07 6.38
C SER A 170 -22.04 -9.43 5.56
N LEU A 171 -21.68 -10.72 5.54
CA LEU A 171 -20.50 -11.25 4.84
C LEU A 171 -20.84 -11.85 3.47
N SER A 172 -22.09 -11.78 3.01
CA SER A 172 -22.50 -12.33 1.70
C SER A 172 -21.73 -11.73 0.51
N SER A 173 -21.33 -10.45 0.61
CA SER A 173 -20.55 -9.74 -0.40
C SER A 173 -19.04 -9.78 -0.19
N LEU A 174 -18.54 -10.61 0.74
CA LEU A 174 -17.14 -10.59 1.11
C LEU A 174 -16.25 -11.03 -0.06
N SER A 175 -15.30 -10.17 -0.46
CA SER A 175 -14.36 -10.45 -1.55
C SER A 175 -12.92 -10.56 -1.08
N THR A 176 -12.59 -10.03 0.10
CA THR A 176 -11.24 -10.01 0.64
C THR A 176 -11.24 -10.48 2.08
N LEU A 177 -10.46 -11.52 2.37
CA LEU A 177 -10.33 -12.07 3.71
C LEU A 177 -8.87 -12.00 4.15
N LYS A 178 -8.63 -11.54 5.38
CA LYS A 178 -7.36 -11.70 6.08
C LYS A 178 -7.57 -12.62 7.26
N VAL A 179 -6.74 -13.65 7.36
CA VAL A 179 -6.86 -14.68 8.38
C VAL A 179 -5.48 -15.02 8.93
N ILE A 180 -5.41 -15.21 10.24
CA ILE A 180 -4.22 -15.72 10.91
C ILE A 180 -4.40 -17.23 11.04
N VAL A 181 -3.43 -18.00 10.53
CA VAL A 181 -3.54 -19.46 10.43
C VAL A 181 -3.46 -20.14 11.80
N SER A 182 -2.94 -19.44 12.82
CA SER A 182 -2.95 -19.90 14.21
C SER A 182 -4.34 -19.94 14.87
N TYR A 183 -5.39 -19.52 14.16
CA TYR A 183 -6.76 -19.56 14.67
C TYR A 183 -7.28 -21.00 14.82
N PRO A 184 -8.22 -21.25 15.77
CA PRO A 184 -8.88 -22.54 15.92
C PRO A 184 -9.46 -23.05 14.60
N LYS A 185 -9.33 -24.36 14.35
CA LYS A 185 -9.68 -24.98 13.06
C LYS A 185 -11.16 -24.80 12.70
N GLU A 186 -12.01 -24.79 13.71
CA GLU A 186 -13.46 -24.65 13.60
C GLU A 186 -13.84 -23.31 12.93
N ILE A 187 -13.07 -22.25 13.19
CA ILE A 187 -13.31 -20.93 12.58
C ILE A 187 -13.04 -20.97 11.07
N ILE A 188 -11.94 -21.58 10.65
CA ILE A 188 -11.57 -21.68 9.23
C ILE A 188 -12.53 -22.62 8.49
N PHE A 189 -12.93 -23.71 9.13
CA PHE A 189 -13.92 -24.63 8.59
C PHE A 189 -15.27 -23.95 8.34
N GLU A 190 -15.79 -23.19 9.32
CA GLU A 190 -17.04 -22.44 9.16
C GLU A 190 -16.94 -21.36 8.08
N LEU A 191 -15.80 -20.67 7.95
CA LEU A 191 -15.55 -19.74 6.84
C LEU A 191 -15.66 -20.44 5.49
N SER A 192 -15.01 -21.59 5.34
CA SER A 192 -15.00 -22.37 4.11
C SER A 192 -16.40 -22.85 3.69
N LYS A 193 -17.26 -23.15 4.68
CA LYS A 193 -18.63 -23.61 4.45
C LYS A 193 -19.57 -22.48 4.05
N ASN A 194 -19.42 -21.30 4.66
CA ASN A 194 -20.37 -20.21 4.51
C ASN A 194 -19.94 -19.15 3.48
N ILE A 195 -18.67 -19.11 3.08
CA ILE A 195 -18.11 -18.10 2.15
C ILE A 195 -17.47 -18.79 0.95
N ASN A 196 -17.95 -18.46 -0.25
CA ASN A 196 -17.42 -18.97 -1.53
C ASN A 196 -17.20 -17.87 -2.59
N THR A 197 -17.25 -16.61 -2.15
CA THR A 197 -17.23 -15.38 -2.97
C THR A 197 -15.88 -14.67 -2.99
N LEU A 198 -14.86 -15.21 -2.29
CA LEU A 198 -13.57 -14.53 -2.13
C LEU A 198 -12.82 -14.41 -3.45
N LYS A 199 -12.30 -13.20 -3.68
CA LYS A 199 -11.37 -12.87 -4.77
C LYS A 199 -9.94 -12.74 -4.29
N ARG A 200 -9.74 -12.37 -3.01
CA ARG A 200 -8.44 -12.20 -2.37
C ARG A 200 -8.41 -12.84 -0.99
N ILE A 201 -7.34 -13.58 -0.69
CA ILE A 201 -7.06 -14.08 0.67
C ILE A 201 -5.65 -13.68 1.10
N GLU A 202 -5.51 -13.16 2.31
CA GLU A 202 -4.22 -12.92 2.99
C GLU A 202 -4.11 -13.87 4.19
N PHE A 203 -3.13 -14.77 4.13
CA PHE A 203 -2.77 -15.67 5.22
C PHE A 203 -1.58 -15.10 6.00
N ARG A 204 -1.73 -14.96 7.32
CA ARG A 204 -0.64 -14.66 8.25
C ARG A 204 -0.26 -15.91 9.04
N LEU A 205 0.99 -16.34 8.92
CA LEU A 205 1.50 -17.60 9.50
C LEU A 205 2.43 -17.31 10.68
N ASP A 206 1.88 -17.40 11.90
CA ASP A 206 2.59 -17.17 13.16
C ASP A 206 3.43 -18.39 13.60
N ASN A 207 4.42 -18.15 14.47
CA ASN A 207 5.43 -19.11 14.98
C ASN A 207 4.92 -20.40 15.64
N THR A 208 3.62 -20.60 15.82
CA THR A 208 3.12 -21.61 16.76
C THR A 208 3.20 -23.05 16.27
N ILE A 209 3.62 -23.35 15.03
CA ILE A 209 3.28 -24.66 14.44
C ILE A 209 4.42 -25.23 13.59
N GLY A 210 5.19 -26.13 14.22
CA GLY A 210 5.91 -27.22 13.58
C GLY A 210 5.06 -28.48 13.34
N ASN A 211 3.72 -28.35 13.29
CA ASN A 211 2.80 -29.47 13.07
C ASN A 211 1.94 -29.27 11.81
N SER A 212 2.04 -30.21 10.88
CA SER A 212 1.38 -30.37 9.56
C SER A 212 -0.15 -30.22 9.48
N ASN A 213 -0.84 -29.87 10.56
CA ASN A 213 -2.28 -29.94 10.71
C ASN A 213 -3.06 -28.68 10.29
N ASN A 214 -2.34 -27.60 9.93
CA ASN A 214 -2.91 -26.34 9.47
C ASN A 214 -3.03 -26.24 7.95
N ASP A 215 -2.34 -27.11 7.23
CA ASP A 215 -2.35 -27.16 5.77
C ASP A 215 -3.73 -27.56 5.25
N ASP A 216 -4.43 -28.44 5.96
CA ASP A 216 -5.80 -28.86 5.63
C ASP A 216 -6.82 -27.73 5.74
N ASN A 217 -6.62 -26.79 6.67
CA ASN A 217 -7.52 -25.65 6.85
C ASN A 217 -7.36 -24.64 5.70
N ILE A 218 -6.12 -24.32 5.35
CA ILE A 218 -5.80 -23.45 4.21
C ILE A 218 -6.33 -24.10 2.92
N LYS A 219 -6.09 -25.41 2.74
CA LYS A 219 -6.62 -26.19 1.62
C LYS A 219 -8.13 -26.04 1.50
N THR A 220 -8.87 -26.34 2.57
CA THR A 220 -10.34 -26.35 2.56
C THR A 220 -10.90 -24.96 2.23
N LEU A 221 -10.29 -23.91 2.78
CA LEU A 221 -10.70 -22.54 2.49
C LEU A 221 -10.43 -22.14 1.05
N ILE A 222 -9.28 -22.49 0.49
CA ILE A 222 -8.96 -22.20 -0.91
C ILE A 222 -9.87 -22.96 -1.86
N LEU A 223 -10.03 -24.28 -1.65
CA LEU A 223 -10.80 -25.13 -2.55
C LEU A 223 -12.31 -24.78 -2.57
N SER A 224 -12.84 -24.22 -1.49
CA SER A 224 -14.24 -23.76 -1.44
C SER A 224 -14.52 -22.49 -2.26
N GLN A 225 -13.49 -21.76 -2.74
CA GLN A 225 -13.68 -20.51 -3.47
C GLN A 225 -13.79 -20.72 -4.99
N LYS A 226 -14.76 -20.09 -5.63
CA LYS A 226 -14.97 -20.24 -7.09
C LYS A 226 -14.14 -19.28 -7.94
N ASN A 227 -13.79 -18.11 -7.41
CA ASN A 227 -13.23 -16.99 -8.19
C ASN A 227 -12.02 -16.34 -7.50
N LEU A 228 -11.21 -17.13 -6.81
CA LEU A 228 -10.03 -16.63 -6.11
C LEU A 228 -8.96 -16.20 -7.12
N LYS A 229 -8.59 -14.91 -7.10
CA LYS A 229 -7.64 -14.31 -8.04
C LYS A 229 -6.34 -13.87 -7.38
N GLU A 230 -6.36 -13.61 -6.09
CA GLU A 230 -5.23 -13.04 -5.37
C GLU A 230 -4.97 -13.81 -4.08
N ILE A 231 -3.72 -14.23 -3.87
CA ILE A 231 -3.31 -14.82 -2.60
C ILE A 231 -2.07 -14.10 -2.09
N LYS A 232 -2.11 -13.75 -0.81
CA LYS A 232 -0.97 -13.23 -0.08
C LYS A 232 -0.62 -14.16 1.08
N PHE A 233 0.65 -14.53 1.20
CA PHE A 233 1.19 -15.23 2.35
C PHE A 233 2.20 -14.33 3.08
N ILE A 234 2.04 -14.19 4.40
CA ILE A 234 2.96 -13.45 5.26
C ILE A 234 3.51 -14.41 6.31
N PHE A 235 4.81 -14.63 6.30
CA PHE A 235 5.51 -15.51 7.24
C PHE A 235 6.18 -14.71 8.36
N PHE A 236 6.11 -15.19 9.59
CA PHE A 236 6.87 -14.61 10.71
C PHE A 236 8.28 -15.20 10.85
N ARG A 237 8.49 -16.45 10.39
CA ARG A 237 9.77 -17.18 10.35
C ARG A 237 9.82 -18.08 9.11
N GLU A 238 10.90 -18.84 8.95
CA GLU A 238 11.08 -19.78 7.85
C GLU A 238 9.92 -20.78 7.79
N HIS A 239 9.20 -20.76 6.68
CA HIS A 239 8.15 -21.72 6.39
C HIS A 239 8.21 -22.05 4.90
N THR A 240 8.14 -23.34 4.61
CA THR A 240 7.89 -23.83 3.26
C THR A 240 6.40 -23.75 2.99
N LEU A 241 6.05 -23.18 1.84
CA LEU A 241 4.67 -23.21 1.38
C LEU A 241 4.30 -24.61 0.93
N PHE A 242 3.24 -25.16 1.52
CA PHE A 242 2.65 -26.41 1.05
C PHE A 242 1.51 -26.11 0.08
N PHE A 243 1.66 -26.57 -1.15
CA PHE A 243 0.59 -26.60 -2.13
C PHE A 243 0.39 -28.05 -2.57
N ASN A 244 -0.77 -28.60 -2.28
CA ASN A 244 -1.15 -29.92 -2.81
C ASN A 244 -1.61 -29.83 -4.27
N GLN A 245 -1.71 -30.98 -4.92
CA GLN A 245 -2.09 -31.08 -6.34
C GLN A 245 -3.47 -30.48 -6.64
N ASP A 246 -4.45 -30.65 -5.74
CA ASP A 246 -5.81 -30.10 -5.91
C ASP A 246 -5.80 -28.56 -5.94
N MET A 247 -5.09 -27.95 -4.99
CA MET A 247 -4.91 -26.50 -4.90
C MET A 247 -4.20 -25.97 -6.12
N ILE A 248 -3.12 -26.64 -6.56
CA ILE A 248 -2.39 -26.25 -7.77
C ILE A 248 -3.32 -26.27 -8.99
N LYS A 249 -4.11 -27.34 -9.16
CA LYS A 249 -5.04 -27.48 -10.27
C LYS A 249 -6.08 -26.35 -10.30
N GLN A 250 -6.66 -25.99 -9.16
CA GLN A 250 -7.64 -24.90 -9.09
C GLN A 250 -7.01 -23.51 -9.27
N LEU A 251 -5.89 -23.26 -8.59
CA LEU A 251 -5.23 -21.96 -8.61
C LEU A 251 -4.55 -21.65 -9.95
N SER A 252 -4.01 -22.66 -10.66
CA SER A 252 -3.41 -22.46 -11.99
C SER A 252 -4.38 -21.87 -13.03
N GLN A 253 -5.68 -22.10 -12.86
CA GLN A 253 -6.73 -21.56 -13.74
C GLN A 253 -7.19 -20.16 -13.34
N THR A 254 -7.14 -19.83 -12.05
CA THR A 254 -7.85 -18.68 -11.48
C THR A 254 -6.94 -17.57 -10.95
N LEU A 255 -5.77 -17.95 -10.40
CA LEU A 255 -4.83 -17.05 -9.73
C LEU A 255 -4.18 -16.09 -10.72
N ARG A 256 -4.16 -14.81 -10.35
CA ARG A 256 -3.57 -13.69 -11.10
C ARG A 256 -2.50 -12.97 -10.31
N VAL A 257 -2.67 -12.85 -8.99
CA VAL A 257 -1.73 -12.16 -8.11
C VAL A 257 -1.25 -13.10 -7.02
N LEU A 258 0.07 -13.22 -6.87
CA LEU A 258 0.71 -13.96 -5.79
C LEU A 258 1.68 -13.06 -5.05
N GLU A 259 1.44 -12.84 -3.76
CA GLU A 259 2.34 -12.07 -2.88
C GLU A 259 2.90 -12.99 -1.78
N LEU A 260 4.22 -13.11 -1.71
CA LEU A 260 4.95 -13.90 -0.72
C LEU A 260 5.81 -12.97 0.12
N CYS A 261 5.52 -12.82 1.42
CA CYS A 261 6.27 -11.92 2.31
C CYS A 261 7.02 -12.69 3.39
N ASN A 262 8.31 -12.36 3.58
CA ASN A 262 9.25 -13.02 4.50
C ASN A 262 9.47 -14.51 4.20
N CYS A 263 9.30 -14.91 2.94
CA CYS A 263 9.52 -16.27 2.51
C CYS A 263 11.04 -16.50 2.36
N THR A 264 11.58 -17.51 3.06
CA THR A 264 13.00 -17.91 2.92
C THR A 264 13.20 -18.97 1.84
N PHE A 265 12.22 -19.86 1.65
CA PHE A 265 12.25 -20.90 0.63
C PHE A 265 11.01 -20.86 -0.26
N ILE A 266 11.22 -20.63 -1.56
CA ILE A 266 10.13 -20.52 -2.53
C ILE A 266 9.94 -21.90 -3.20
N PRO A 267 8.75 -22.53 -3.15
CA PRO A 267 8.50 -23.79 -3.86
C PRO A 267 8.30 -23.52 -5.36
N ILE A 268 9.40 -23.48 -6.08
CA ILE A 268 9.45 -23.14 -7.51
C ILE A 268 8.61 -24.06 -8.39
N GLN A 269 8.67 -25.37 -8.16
CA GLN A 269 7.86 -26.32 -8.91
C GLN A 269 6.37 -25.98 -8.79
N THR A 270 5.94 -25.40 -7.67
CA THR A 270 4.57 -24.91 -7.53
C THR A 270 4.34 -23.63 -8.31
N ILE A 271 5.20 -22.62 -8.20
CA ILE A 271 5.02 -21.35 -8.89
C ILE A 271 4.96 -21.52 -10.41
N SER A 272 5.78 -22.40 -10.97
CA SER A 272 5.77 -22.72 -12.41
C SER A 272 4.41 -23.24 -12.92
N ASN A 273 3.57 -23.80 -12.05
CA ASN A 273 2.23 -24.23 -12.44
C ASN A 273 1.24 -23.06 -12.61
N PHE A 274 1.55 -21.88 -12.09
CA PHE A 274 0.67 -20.72 -12.12
C PHE A 274 0.95 -19.80 -13.32
N ILE A 275 0.93 -20.38 -14.53
CA ILE A 275 1.23 -19.71 -15.81
C ILE A 275 0.35 -18.48 -16.14
N ASN A 276 -0.74 -18.31 -15.40
CA ASN A 276 -1.74 -17.25 -15.57
C ASN A 276 -1.54 -16.04 -14.67
N ILE A 277 -0.52 -16.07 -13.79
CA ILE A 277 -0.15 -14.95 -12.92
C ILE A 277 0.26 -13.74 -13.76
N THR A 278 -0.31 -12.59 -13.43
CA THR A 278 0.01 -11.28 -14.00
C THR A 278 0.84 -10.43 -13.04
N GLU A 279 0.76 -10.69 -11.74
CA GLU A 279 1.56 -9.99 -10.73
C GLU A 279 2.17 -10.95 -9.71
N LEU A 280 3.49 -10.90 -9.58
CA LEU A 280 4.26 -11.65 -8.59
C LEU A 280 5.00 -10.67 -7.70
N LYS A 281 4.76 -10.74 -6.40
CA LYS A 281 5.47 -9.95 -5.40
C LYS A 281 6.14 -10.86 -4.39
N ILE A 282 7.45 -10.70 -4.22
CA ILE A 282 8.26 -11.48 -3.28
C ILE A 282 9.00 -10.51 -2.37
N CYS A 283 8.79 -10.65 -1.06
CA CYS A 283 9.54 -9.92 -0.05
C CYS A 283 10.42 -10.93 0.68
N PHE A 284 11.72 -10.83 0.49
CA PHE A 284 12.71 -11.67 1.16
C PHE A 284 12.87 -11.24 2.61
N ASN A 285 13.16 -12.20 3.50
CA ASN A 285 13.50 -11.88 4.87
C ASN A 285 14.93 -11.30 4.92
N SER A 286 15.06 -10.01 5.22
CA SER A 286 16.32 -9.26 5.22
C SER A 286 17.42 -9.88 6.10
N PHE A 287 17.04 -10.60 7.16
CA PHE A 287 17.99 -11.15 8.14
C PHE A 287 18.49 -12.56 7.82
N MET A 288 17.74 -13.33 7.03
CA MET A 288 18.00 -14.76 6.81
C MET A 288 18.11 -15.15 5.33
N TYR A 289 18.03 -14.18 4.43
CA TYR A 289 18.13 -14.44 3.00
C TYR A 289 19.57 -14.83 2.61
N ASN A 290 19.85 -16.13 2.65
CA ASN A 290 21.13 -16.73 2.28
C ASN A 290 21.31 -16.88 0.75
N GLY A 291 20.24 -16.76 -0.04
CA GLY A 291 20.22 -16.88 -1.51
C GLY A 291 19.90 -18.27 -2.05
N GLU A 292 19.81 -19.30 -1.20
CA GLU A 292 19.60 -20.68 -1.65
C GLU A 292 18.23 -20.88 -2.28
N GLY A 293 17.18 -20.24 -1.73
CA GLY A 293 15.84 -20.26 -2.29
C GLY A 293 15.71 -19.62 -3.68
N VAL A 294 16.69 -18.81 -4.10
CA VAL A 294 16.66 -18.05 -5.35
C VAL A 294 17.40 -18.76 -6.49
N ASN A 295 18.40 -19.59 -6.18
CA ASN A 295 19.09 -20.41 -7.19
C ASN A 295 18.15 -21.38 -7.93
N ASN A 296 17.06 -21.77 -7.27
CA ASN A 296 16.12 -22.75 -7.80
C ASN A 296 15.05 -22.11 -8.72
N LEU A 297 14.93 -20.78 -8.79
CA LEU A 297 13.94 -20.07 -9.64
C LEU A 297 14.32 -19.98 -11.14
N ARG A 298 15.44 -20.58 -11.54
CA ARG A 298 15.94 -20.56 -12.93
C ARG A 298 14.98 -21.20 -13.93
N ASP A 299 14.14 -22.12 -13.47
CA ASP A 299 13.25 -22.93 -14.32
C ASP A 299 11.78 -22.49 -14.22
N VAL A 300 11.51 -21.30 -13.67
CA VAL A 300 10.14 -20.81 -13.51
C VAL A 300 9.63 -20.17 -14.78
N PHE A 301 8.56 -20.73 -15.35
CA PHE A 301 7.93 -20.21 -16.57
C PHE A 301 6.66 -19.40 -16.25
N LEU A 302 6.70 -18.08 -16.45
CA LEU A 302 5.60 -17.16 -16.17
C LEU A 302 5.32 -16.22 -17.36
N PRO A 303 4.76 -16.75 -18.47
CA PRO A 303 4.67 -16.05 -19.75
C PRO A 303 3.69 -14.86 -19.78
N LYS A 304 2.85 -14.70 -18.75
CA LYS A 304 1.84 -13.63 -18.65
C LYS A 304 2.16 -12.61 -17.55
N LEU A 305 3.36 -12.68 -16.96
CA LEU A 305 3.76 -11.85 -15.85
C LEU A 305 3.97 -10.39 -16.29
N GLU A 306 3.05 -9.51 -15.93
CA GLU A 306 3.13 -8.09 -16.26
C GLU A 306 3.84 -7.27 -15.18
N THR A 307 3.75 -7.68 -13.91
CA THR A 307 4.34 -6.98 -12.77
C THR A 307 5.17 -7.93 -11.90
N LEU A 308 6.45 -7.60 -11.72
CA LEU A 308 7.36 -8.29 -10.81
C LEU A 308 7.86 -7.31 -9.76
N SER A 309 7.62 -7.61 -8.48
CA SER A 309 8.09 -6.80 -7.36
C SER A 309 8.92 -7.63 -6.39
N LEU A 310 10.20 -7.29 -6.26
CA LEU A 310 11.14 -7.93 -5.33
C LEU A 310 11.52 -6.94 -4.22
N ILE A 311 11.37 -7.33 -2.96
CA ILE A 311 11.68 -6.51 -1.78
C ILE A 311 12.73 -7.20 -0.93
N ASN A 312 13.69 -6.44 -0.40
CA ASN A 312 14.91 -6.93 0.26
C ASN A 312 15.75 -7.85 -0.64
N PHE A 313 15.77 -7.53 -1.93
CA PHE A 313 16.58 -8.24 -2.91
C PHE A 313 18.07 -7.92 -2.70
N ARG A 314 18.98 -8.89 -2.87
CA ARG A 314 20.42 -8.62 -2.84
C ARG A 314 20.89 -8.26 -4.24
N ASP A 315 21.66 -7.18 -4.34
CA ASP A 315 22.20 -6.72 -5.61
C ASP A 315 22.97 -7.84 -6.34
N ARG A 316 23.77 -8.64 -5.61
CA ARG A 316 24.56 -9.75 -6.17
C ARG A 316 23.74 -10.84 -6.89
N ASP A 317 22.42 -10.88 -6.71
CA ASP A 317 21.53 -11.86 -7.34
C ASP A 317 20.96 -11.37 -8.70
N LEU A 318 21.48 -10.28 -9.29
CA LEU A 318 21.04 -9.76 -10.59
C LEU A 318 21.00 -10.81 -11.71
N ILE A 319 21.95 -11.76 -11.73
CA ILE A 319 21.97 -12.85 -12.73
C ILE A 319 20.69 -13.68 -12.66
N PHE A 320 20.15 -13.89 -11.46
CA PHE A 320 18.89 -14.59 -11.28
C PHE A 320 17.72 -13.74 -11.82
N LEU A 321 17.71 -12.44 -11.52
CA LEU A 321 16.66 -11.54 -12.01
C LEU A 321 16.60 -11.56 -13.55
N SER A 322 17.74 -11.51 -14.23
CA SER A 322 17.81 -11.65 -15.69
C SER A 322 17.13 -12.92 -16.19
N LYS A 323 17.44 -14.07 -15.58
CA LYS A 323 16.83 -15.35 -16.00
C LYS A 323 15.32 -15.37 -15.79
N LEU A 324 14.84 -14.86 -14.67
CA LEU A 324 13.39 -14.77 -14.42
C LEU A 324 12.70 -13.84 -15.43
N ILE A 325 13.36 -12.76 -15.84
CA ILE A 325 12.84 -11.86 -16.87
C ILE A 325 12.70 -12.57 -18.21
N GLU A 326 13.68 -13.37 -18.61
CA GLU A 326 13.65 -14.12 -19.89
C GLU A 326 12.43 -15.05 -19.97
N THR A 327 11.96 -15.60 -18.85
CA THR A 327 10.80 -16.50 -18.84
C THR A 327 9.45 -15.79 -18.96
N THR A 328 9.43 -14.45 -18.92
CA THR A 328 8.19 -13.66 -19.07
C THR A 328 7.74 -13.47 -20.52
N GLN A 329 8.54 -13.88 -21.51
CA GLN A 329 8.22 -13.79 -22.94
C GLN A 329 7.76 -12.39 -23.40
N GLY A 330 8.31 -11.32 -22.81
CA GLY A 330 7.99 -9.93 -23.18
C GLY A 330 6.68 -9.37 -22.65
N SER A 331 6.02 -10.08 -21.73
CA SER A 331 4.82 -9.60 -21.04
C SER A 331 5.10 -8.56 -19.95
N LEU A 332 6.33 -8.49 -19.44
CA LEU A 332 6.69 -7.63 -18.30
C LEU A 332 6.58 -6.14 -18.64
N LYS A 333 5.81 -5.41 -17.81
CA LYS A 333 5.58 -3.96 -17.89
C LYS A 333 6.15 -3.21 -16.69
N ILE A 334 6.05 -3.80 -15.50
CA ILE A 334 6.47 -3.16 -14.25
C ILE A 334 7.46 -4.07 -13.54
N LEU A 335 8.69 -3.60 -13.41
CA LEU A 335 9.69 -4.21 -12.56
C LEU A 335 9.97 -3.27 -11.38
N ASN A 336 9.84 -3.77 -10.16
CA ASN A 336 10.22 -3.05 -8.95
C ASN A 336 11.19 -3.91 -8.16
N VAL A 337 12.38 -3.39 -7.87
CA VAL A 337 13.38 -4.08 -7.05
C VAL A 337 13.83 -3.14 -5.96
N HIS A 338 13.57 -3.53 -4.71
CA HIS A 338 14.00 -2.79 -3.52
C HIS A 338 15.09 -3.60 -2.85
N THR A 339 16.28 -3.03 -2.76
CA THR A 339 17.46 -3.71 -2.27
C THR A 339 17.67 -3.38 -0.80
N ASN A 340 18.17 -4.35 -0.03
CA ASN A 340 18.46 -4.13 1.37
C ASN A 340 19.86 -3.51 1.49
N SER A 341 19.95 -2.22 1.86
CA SER A 341 21.22 -1.50 1.93
C SER A 341 22.11 -1.91 3.12
N THR A 342 21.73 -2.91 3.92
CA THR A 342 22.50 -3.35 5.09
C THR A 342 23.84 -4.02 4.74
N ASP A 343 24.07 -4.39 3.48
CA ASP A 343 25.41 -4.80 3.01
C ASP A 343 26.41 -3.63 2.95
N THR A 344 25.96 -2.39 3.21
CA THR A 344 26.82 -1.20 3.31
C THR A 344 27.10 -0.72 4.73
N THR A 345 26.58 -1.38 5.78
CA THR A 345 27.03 -1.09 7.15
C THR A 345 28.28 -1.89 7.50
N PRO A 346 29.46 -1.26 7.70
CA PRO A 346 30.51 -1.91 8.46
C PRO A 346 30.00 -2.14 9.89
N ALA A 347 29.82 -3.41 10.26
CA ALA A 347 29.79 -3.93 11.62
C ALA A 347 29.04 -3.12 12.69
N ILE A 348 27.76 -3.46 12.94
CA ILE A 348 27.29 -3.64 14.33
C ILE A 348 26.32 -4.83 14.35
N LEU A 349 26.83 -6.05 14.34
CA LEU A 349 26.19 -7.18 15.02
C LEU A 349 27.27 -8.07 15.64
N PHE A 350 27.27 -7.95 16.97
CA PHE A 350 28.02 -8.64 17.98
C PHE A 350 28.43 -10.09 17.68
N SER A 351 29.69 -10.36 18.02
CA SER A 351 30.29 -11.63 18.43
C SER A 351 29.33 -12.61 19.12
N ILE A 352 28.95 -13.69 18.45
CA ILE A 352 28.60 -14.97 19.13
C ILE A 352 29.32 -16.19 18.52
N SER A 353 29.98 -16.10 17.36
CA SER A 353 30.59 -17.30 16.74
C SER A 353 32.01 -17.15 16.17
N GLY A 354 32.78 -16.14 16.59
CA GLY A 354 34.26 -16.16 16.46
C GLY A 354 34.86 -16.29 15.06
N LEU A 355 34.08 -16.19 13.98
CA LEU A 355 34.57 -16.27 12.61
C LEU A 355 34.50 -14.89 11.96
N LEU A 356 35.68 -14.26 11.79
CA LEU A 356 35.87 -13.06 11.01
C LEU A 356 35.64 -13.39 9.52
N LEU A 357 34.48 -13.02 8.97
CA LEU A 357 34.30 -12.95 7.53
C LEU A 357 34.77 -11.57 7.02
N PRO A 358 35.45 -11.49 5.85
CA PRO A 358 36.03 -10.25 5.36
C PRO A 358 34.93 -9.22 5.06
N THR A 359 35.10 -8.03 5.63
CA THR A 359 34.16 -6.90 5.70
C THR A 359 34.36 -5.88 4.57
N SER A 360 34.56 -6.33 3.33
CA SER A 360 34.45 -5.44 2.18
C SER A 360 32.99 -5.42 1.68
N PRO A 361 32.43 -4.24 1.34
CA PRO A 361 31.15 -4.20 0.63
C PRO A 361 31.34 -5.01 -0.66
N ILE A 362 30.54 -6.06 -0.84
CA ILE A 362 30.59 -6.91 -2.03
C ILE A 362 30.13 -6.04 -3.20
N LEU A 363 31.07 -5.48 -3.96
CA LEU A 363 30.75 -4.71 -5.16
C LEU A 363 30.02 -5.60 -6.16
N LEU A 364 28.91 -5.08 -6.68
CA LEU A 364 28.13 -5.71 -7.73
C LEU A 364 28.98 -5.87 -8.99
N PRO A 365 29.23 -7.10 -9.51
CA PRO A 365 30.08 -7.28 -10.67
C PRO A 365 29.49 -6.60 -11.91
N THR A 366 30.31 -5.79 -12.59
CA THR A 366 29.91 -5.08 -13.82
C THR A 366 29.36 -6.03 -14.89
N SER A 367 29.89 -7.25 -14.99
CA SER A 367 29.39 -8.28 -15.90
C SER A 367 27.93 -8.68 -15.63
N SER A 368 27.52 -8.71 -14.36
CA SER A 368 26.13 -9.03 -13.98
C SER A 368 25.18 -7.90 -14.35
N ILE A 369 25.61 -6.65 -14.20
CA ILE A 369 24.86 -5.47 -14.62
C ILE A 369 24.67 -5.47 -16.14
N LYS A 370 25.75 -5.67 -16.91
CA LYS A 370 25.68 -5.72 -18.37
C LYS A 370 24.73 -6.81 -18.87
N LEU A 371 24.83 -8.01 -18.30
CA LEU A 371 23.91 -9.11 -18.61
C LEU A 371 22.46 -8.70 -18.35
N TYR A 372 22.18 -8.09 -17.20
CA TYR A 372 20.84 -7.61 -16.86
C TYR A 372 20.30 -6.57 -17.86
N LEU A 373 21.09 -5.55 -18.21
CA LEU A 373 20.67 -4.52 -19.16
C LEU A 373 20.38 -5.11 -20.54
N HIS A 374 21.26 -5.99 -21.03
CA HIS A 374 21.06 -6.70 -22.28
C HIS A 374 19.80 -7.59 -22.26
N THR A 375 19.56 -8.31 -21.15
CA THR A 375 18.35 -9.12 -20.99
C THR A 375 17.09 -8.26 -21.03
N ILE A 376 17.06 -7.11 -20.33
CA ILE A 376 15.90 -6.19 -20.41
C ILE A 376 15.68 -5.69 -21.84
N GLN A 377 16.76 -5.32 -22.53
CA GLN A 377 16.70 -4.81 -23.90
C GLN A 377 16.07 -5.83 -24.86
N THR A 378 16.41 -7.10 -24.71
CA THR A 378 15.99 -8.19 -25.61
C THR A 378 14.67 -8.82 -25.21
N ALA A 379 14.39 -8.95 -23.91
CA ALA A 379 13.24 -9.66 -23.39
C ALA A 379 12.05 -8.76 -23.00
N CYS A 380 12.22 -7.44 -22.83
CA CYS A 380 11.17 -6.57 -22.27
C CYS A 380 10.78 -5.38 -23.17
N PRO A 381 10.09 -5.61 -24.31
CA PRO A 381 9.70 -4.54 -25.23
C PRO A 381 8.63 -3.57 -24.66
N ASN A 382 7.88 -4.00 -23.63
CA ASN A 382 6.77 -3.26 -23.06
C ASN A 382 7.06 -2.65 -21.69
N ILE A 383 8.33 -2.57 -21.27
CA ILE A 383 8.68 -2.10 -19.94
C ILE A 383 8.33 -0.60 -19.76
N GLU A 384 7.61 -0.30 -18.68
CA GLU A 384 7.13 1.02 -18.30
C GLU A 384 7.81 1.54 -17.03
N VAL A 385 8.13 0.64 -16.09
CA VAL A 385 8.83 0.94 -14.83
C VAL A 385 10.04 0.03 -14.72
N LEU A 386 11.23 0.61 -14.63
CA LEU A 386 12.48 -0.14 -14.71
C LEU A 386 13.52 0.33 -13.66
N PRO A 387 14.02 -0.58 -12.79
CA PRO A 387 15.22 -0.36 -12.01
C PRO A 387 16.48 -0.65 -12.84
N VAL A 388 17.50 0.18 -12.66
CA VAL A 388 18.80 0.11 -13.35
C VAL A 388 19.90 0.29 -12.32
N TRP A 389 20.96 -0.50 -12.43
CA TRP A 389 22.16 -0.37 -11.59
C TRP A 389 23.29 0.20 -12.43
N LEU A 390 23.97 1.23 -11.91
CA LEU A 390 25.14 1.83 -12.55
C LEU A 390 26.29 1.86 -11.55
N ASN A 391 27.48 1.48 -12.02
CA ASN A 391 28.67 1.33 -11.17
C ASN A 391 29.96 1.94 -11.75
N SER A 392 29.98 2.23 -13.06
CA SER A 392 31.16 2.70 -13.78
C SER A 392 30.78 3.23 -15.16
N GLU A 393 31.69 3.96 -15.81
CA GLU A 393 31.53 4.41 -17.20
C GLU A 393 31.34 3.27 -18.20
N THR A 394 31.89 2.09 -17.91
CA THR A 394 31.83 0.95 -18.84
C THR A 394 30.42 0.44 -19.11
N VAL A 395 29.46 0.77 -18.24
CA VAL A 395 28.04 0.38 -18.35
C VAL A 395 27.21 1.44 -19.09
N LEU A 396 27.75 2.64 -19.32
CA LEU A 396 26.99 3.73 -19.94
C LEU A 396 26.55 3.42 -21.37
N GLN A 397 27.38 2.70 -22.14
CA GLN A 397 27.00 2.28 -23.48
C GLN A 397 25.80 1.33 -23.45
N ASP A 398 25.85 0.32 -22.57
CA ASP A 398 24.75 -0.63 -22.37
C ASP A 398 23.47 0.09 -21.89
N PHE A 399 23.62 1.12 -21.06
CA PHE A 399 22.51 1.96 -20.61
C PHE A 399 21.92 2.84 -21.73
N GLU A 400 22.77 3.46 -22.57
CA GLU A 400 22.32 4.21 -23.74
C GLU A 400 21.53 3.32 -24.70
N ASP A 401 22.03 2.12 -24.98
CA ASP A 401 21.38 1.17 -25.89
C ASP A 401 20.03 0.72 -25.34
N LEU A 402 19.94 0.46 -24.03
CA LEU A 402 18.68 0.19 -23.34
C LEU A 402 17.69 1.35 -23.46
N LEU A 403 18.13 2.59 -23.23
CA LEU A 403 17.29 3.78 -23.33
C LEU A 403 16.73 4.01 -24.73
N LYS A 404 17.49 3.63 -25.77
CA LYS A 404 17.03 3.68 -27.17
C LYS A 404 16.01 2.58 -27.47
N SER A 405 16.23 1.37 -26.97
CA SER A 405 15.36 0.22 -27.25
C SER A 405 14.01 0.27 -26.52
N CYS A 406 13.97 0.76 -25.29
CA CYS A 406 12.77 0.71 -24.45
C CYS A 406 11.90 1.99 -24.57
N SER A 407 10.99 2.02 -25.55
CA SER A 407 10.19 3.22 -25.90
C SER A 407 9.01 3.52 -24.98
N LYS A 408 8.61 2.60 -24.09
CA LYS A 408 7.42 2.75 -23.23
C LYS A 408 7.73 3.16 -21.78
N ILE A 409 9.01 3.36 -21.45
CA ILE A 409 9.42 3.70 -20.10
C ILE A 409 8.80 5.03 -19.66
N ARG A 410 7.96 4.99 -18.61
CA ARG A 410 7.50 6.20 -17.91
C ARG A 410 8.33 6.52 -16.67
N LYS A 411 8.90 5.48 -16.03
CA LYS A 411 9.65 5.60 -14.78
C LYS A 411 10.96 4.81 -14.79
N ILE A 412 12.05 5.46 -14.43
CA ILE A 412 13.36 4.80 -14.22
C ILE A 412 13.79 4.98 -12.77
N ILE A 413 14.27 3.90 -12.15
CA ILE A 413 14.85 3.89 -10.80
C ILE A 413 16.33 3.55 -10.93
N ILE A 414 17.24 4.51 -10.69
CA ILE A 414 18.68 4.31 -10.86
C ILE A 414 19.34 4.10 -9.50
N HIS A 415 19.96 2.94 -9.33
CA HIS A 415 20.73 2.55 -8.16
C HIS A 415 22.21 2.86 -8.39
N ALA A 416 22.76 3.75 -7.56
CA ALA A 416 24.19 3.96 -7.42
C ALA A 416 24.79 2.85 -6.54
N THR A 417 25.72 2.08 -7.09
CA THR A 417 26.34 0.94 -6.39
C THR A 417 27.76 1.23 -5.87
N THR A 418 28.29 2.40 -6.20
CA THR A 418 29.61 2.89 -5.77
C THR A 418 29.48 4.21 -5.00
N PRO A 419 30.51 4.60 -4.22
CA PRO A 419 30.54 5.86 -3.49
C PRO A 419 30.46 7.07 -4.42
N PHE A 420 30.16 8.25 -3.85
CA PHE A 420 29.88 9.53 -4.52
C PHE A 420 30.73 9.96 -5.73
N ASN A 421 31.96 9.44 -5.91
CA ASN A 421 32.92 9.95 -6.89
C ASN A 421 33.12 9.04 -8.11
N ASP A 422 32.59 7.82 -8.13
CA ASP A 422 32.90 6.84 -9.18
C ASP A 422 31.83 6.77 -10.28
N ILE A 423 30.77 7.58 -10.16
CA ILE A 423 29.63 7.56 -11.08
C ILE A 423 29.64 8.82 -11.96
N PRO A 424 29.66 8.68 -13.30
CA PRO A 424 29.67 9.80 -14.25
C PRO A 424 28.29 10.46 -14.35
N THR A 425 27.92 11.25 -13.34
CA THR A 425 26.57 11.82 -13.16
C THR A 425 26.12 12.70 -14.33
N LYS A 426 27.01 13.56 -14.86
CA LYS A 426 26.74 14.37 -16.06
C LYS A 426 26.33 13.51 -17.25
N SER A 427 27.13 12.51 -17.59
CA SER A 427 26.86 11.62 -18.72
C SER A 427 25.52 10.90 -18.56
N ILE A 428 25.16 10.47 -17.36
CA ILE A 428 23.87 9.82 -17.09
C ILE A 428 22.70 10.78 -17.34
N LEU A 429 22.79 12.02 -16.86
CA LEU A 429 21.77 13.04 -17.09
C LEU A 429 21.62 13.36 -18.59
N ASP A 430 22.73 13.53 -19.31
CA ASP A 430 22.73 13.79 -20.75
C ASP A 430 22.11 12.62 -21.52
N LEU A 431 22.42 11.37 -21.17
CA LEU A 431 21.80 10.18 -21.76
C LEU A 431 20.28 10.14 -21.55
N LEU A 432 19.81 10.43 -20.33
CA LEU A 432 18.39 10.46 -20.00
C LEU A 432 17.63 11.50 -20.83
N ALA A 433 18.19 12.71 -20.97
CA ALA A 433 17.57 13.79 -21.72
C ALA A 433 17.61 13.54 -23.24
N LEU A 434 18.76 13.14 -23.78
CA LEU A 434 19.02 13.13 -25.22
C LEU A 434 18.77 11.79 -25.90
N LYS A 435 18.99 10.66 -25.21
CA LYS A 435 19.03 9.33 -25.84
C LYS A 435 17.81 8.47 -25.57
N SER A 436 17.03 8.76 -24.53
CA SER A 436 15.80 8.01 -24.26
C SER A 436 14.79 8.16 -25.40
N SER A 437 14.38 7.04 -26.01
CA SER A 437 13.36 7.02 -27.05
C SER A 437 11.94 7.18 -26.50
N SER A 438 11.76 7.08 -25.19
CA SER A 438 10.44 7.19 -24.58
C SER A 438 9.99 8.64 -24.39
N LEU A 439 8.84 8.97 -24.98
CA LEU A 439 8.11 10.22 -24.77
C LEU A 439 7.30 10.22 -23.46
N PHE A 440 7.18 9.06 -22.81
CA PHE A 440 6.42 8.90 -21.56
C PHE A 440 7.28 9.08 -20.32
N LEU A 441 8.62 9.03 -20.46
CA LEU A 441 9.55 9.19 -19.35
C LEU A 441 9.33 10.55 -18.69
N ASN A 442 8.84 10.51 -17.46
CA ASN A 442 8.57 11.71 -16.67
C ASN A 442 8.82 11.48 -15.18
N ASN A 443 9.29 10.29 -14.78
CA ASN A 443 9.50 9.97 -13.38
C ASN A 443 10.89 9.33 -13.21
N ILE A 444 11.79 10.04 -12.53
CA ILE A 444 13.17 9.59 -12.33
C ILE A 444 13.41 9.47 -10.83
N HIS A 445 13.77 8.27 -10.40
CA HIS A 445 14.09 7.96 -9.02
C HIS A 445 15.57 7.64 -8.90
N LEU A 446 16.26 8.29 -7.97
CA LEU A 446 17.67 8.07 -7.70
C LEU A 446 17.83 7.48 -6.30
N ILE A 447 18.44 6.29 -6.24
CA ILE A 447 18.70 5.53 -5.00
C ILE A 447 20.21 5.39 -4.84
N GLY A 448 20.69 5.56 -3.60
CA GLY A 448 22.11 5.51 -3.26
C GLY A 448 22.73 6.91 -3.18
N GLN A 449 24.06 6.96 -3.18
CA GLN A 449 24.83 8.17 -2.94
C GLN A 449 25.06 8.94 -4.25
N TRP A 450 24.21 9.93 -4.55
CA TRP A 450 24.36 10.76 -5.75
C TRP A 450 24.90 12.14 -5.42
N LYS A 451 25.81 12.64 -6.25
CA LYS A 451 26.34 14.00 -6.17
C LYS A 451 26.23 14.68 -7.53
N PHE A 452 25.49 15.77 -7.57
CA PHE A 452 25.34 16.61 -8.75
C PHE A 452 25.85 18.01 -8.45
N SER A 453 26.55 18.62 -9.40
CA SER A 453 26.75 20.06 -9.40
C SER A 453 25.47 20.78 -9.85
N ASN A 454 25.32 22.04 -9.44
CA ASN A 454 24.18 22.86 -9.87
C ASN A 454 24.17 23.03 -11.40
N SER A 455 25.33 23.23 -12.02
CA SER A 455 25.47 23.39 -13.46
C SER A 455 25.04 22.14 -14.25
N GLU A 456 25.29 20.93 -13.73
CA GLU A 456 24.83 19.70 -14.37
C GLU A 456 23.31 19.56 -14.35
N LEU A 457 22.68 19.91 -13.22
CA LEU A 457 21.22 19.87 -13.11
C LEU A 457 20.55 20.95 -13.97
N GLU A 458 21.08 22.16 -13.99
CA GLU A 458 20.58 23.24 -14.85
C GLU A 458 20.63 22.82 -16.32
N ASN A 459 21.80 22.37 -16.79
CA ASN A 459 21.95 21.87 -18.16
C ASN A 459 20.97 20.73 -18.47
N PHE A 460 20.80 19.78 -17.55
CA PHE A 460 19.85 18.69 -17.71
C PHE A 460 18.41 19.18 -17.89
N PHE A 461 17.94 20.12 -17.06
CA PHE A 461 16.57 20.65 -17.16
C PHE A 461 16.36 21.48 -18.42
N ASP A 462 17.37 22.24 -18.83
CA ASP A 462 17.34 23.00 -20.09
C ASP A 462 17.24 22.05 -21.29
N LEU A 463 18.11 21.03 -21.35
CA LEU A 463 18.04 19.98 -22.37
C LEU A 463 16.70 19.24 -22.34
N TRP A 464 16.17 18.91 -21.16
CA TRP A 464 14.89 18.23 -21.01
C TRP A 464 13.73 19.05 -21.61
N LYS A 465 13.76 20.37 -21.37
CA LYS A 465 12.80 21.32 -21.90
C LYS A 465 12.94 21.51 -23.41
N GLU A 466 14.17 21.64 -23.91
CA GLU A 466 14.46 21.74 -25.35
C GLU A 466 13.96 20.52 -26.11
N MET A 467 14.10 19.33 -25.52
CA MET A 467 13.58 18.07 -26.05
C MET A 467 12.05 17.93 -25.92
N LYS A 468 11.33 18.97 -25.43
CA LYS A 468 9.87 19.03 -25.28
C LYS A 468 9.28 17.85 -24.51
N ARG A 469 10.00 17.35 -23.51
CA ARG A 469 9.57 16.25 -22.66
C ARG A 469 8.52 16.72 -21.64
N LYS A 470 7.75 15.77 -21.10
CA LYS A 470 6.78 16.04 -20.03
C LYS A 470 7.48 16.54 -18.75
N PRO A 471 6.80 17.32 -17.89
CA PRO A 471 7.36 17.73 -16.61
C PRO A 471 7.81 16.53 -15.78
N ILE A 472 9.01 16.61 -15.19
CA ILE A 472 9.61 15.51 -14.44
C ILE A 472 9.12 15.52 -13.00
N GLU A 473 8.63 14.39 -12.51
CA GLU A 473 8.49 14.08 -11.09
C GLU A 473 9.78 13.41 -10.59
N CYS A 474 10.62 14.15 -9.87
CA CYS A 474 11.85 13.61 -9.27
C CYS A 474 11.65 13.27 -7.79
N PHE A 475 11.95 12.03 -7.41
CA PHE A 475 12.01 11.59 -6.01
C PHE A 475 13.37 10.95 -5.73
N SER A 476 14.03 11.37 -4.65
CA SER A 476 15.29 10.77 -4.22
C SER A 476 15.18 10.39 -2.74
N HIS A 477 15.55 9.15 -2.44
CA HIS A 477 15.61 8.62 -1.07
C HIS A 477 17.09 8.48 -0.68
N ASN A 478 17.47 8.96 0.51
CA ASN A 478 18.82 8.94 1.07
C ASN A 478 19.88 9.78 0.33
N ASN A 479 19.59 11.05 0.05
CA ASN A 479 20.60 12.03 -0.36
C ASN A 479 20.74 13.15 0.68
N VAL A 480 21.98 13.39 1.15
CA VAL A 480 22.33 14.51 2.04
C VAL A 480 21.99 15.87 1.38
N TYR A 481 21.92 15.92 0.06
CA TYR A 481 21.57 17.12 -0.73
C TYR A 481 20.06 17.32 -0.97
N TYR A 482 19.20 16.39 -0.54
CA TYR A 482 17.75 16.46 -0.77
C TYR A 482 17.09 17.67 -0.08
N ILE A 483 17.73 18.22 0.97
CA ILE A 483 17.25 19.42 1.65
C ILE A 483 17.48 20.68 0.77
N TYR A 484 18.52 20.71 -0.06
CA TYR A 484 18.91 21.91 -0.83
C TYR A 484 18.27 22.00 -2.23
N ILE A 485 18.09 20.87 -2.91
CA ILE A 485 17.51 20.84 -4.28
C ILE A 485 15.98 21.06 -4.26
N LYS A 486 15.31 20.64 -3.18
CA LYS A 486 13.83 20.67 -3.08
C LYS A 486 13.25 22.07 -2.87
N SER A 487 14.02 23.01 -2.32
CA SER A 487 13.52 24.34 -1.96
C SER A 487 13.65 25.38 -3.08
N ASN A 488 14.79 25.44 -3.79
CA ASN A 488 15.03 26.59 -4.68
C ASN A 488 14.79 26.33 -6.17
N TYR A 489 15.10 25.13 -6.68
CA TYR A 489 15.01 24.84 -8.12
C TYR A 489 13.70 24.16 -8.53
N ILE A 490 13.19 23.25 -7.70
CA ILE A 490 11.89 22.59 -7.94
C ILE A 490 10.74 23.62 -7.91
N ILE A 491 10.77 24.60 -6.99
CA ILE A 491 9.76 25.68 -6.94
C ILE A 491 9.82 26.60 -8.17
N LYS A 492 10.99 26.77 -8.80
CA LYS A 492 11.15 27.57 -10.03
C LYS A 492 10.53 26.90 -11.26
N TYR A 493 10.50 25.56 -11.30
CA TYR A 493 10.05 24.79 -12.47
C TYR A 493 8.68 24.11 -12.31
N PHE A 494 8.20 23.87 -11.09
CA PHE A 494 6.82 23.45 -10.82
C PHE A 494 5.95 24.69 -10.59
N GLN A 495 4.93 24.86 -11.43
CA GLN A 495 3.97 25.96 -11.38
C GLN A 495 3.55 26.34 -9.94
N GLN A 496 3.61 27.64 -9.63
CA GLN A 496 3.07 28.22 -8.39
C GLN A 496 1.58 27.84 -8.22
N TYR A 497 1.16 27.52 -7.00
CA TYR A 497 -0.25 27.26 -6.69
C TYR A 497 -1.01 28.59 -6.75
N LYS A 498 -1.98 28.72 -7.66
CA LYS A 498 -2.78 29.94 -7.79
C LYS A 498 -4.13 29.79 -7.10
N CYS A 499 -4.54 30.84 -6.39
CA CYS A 499 -5.91 30.97 -5.90
C CYS A 499 -6.87 30.94 -7.09
N ILE A 500 -7.84 30.02 -7.07
CA ILE A 500 -8.83 29.90 -8.14
C ILE A 500 -9.79 31.10 -8.24
N ILE A 501 -9.90 31.93 -7.20
CA ILE A 501 -10.82 33.08 -7.15
C ILE A 501 -10.11 34.39 -7.55
N CYS A 502 -8.92 34.66 -7.01
CA CYS A 502 -8.19 35.92 -7.25
C CYS A 502 -6.87 35.76 -8.01
N SER A 503 -6.52 34.55 -8.44
CA SER A 503 -5.28 34.23 -9.18
C SER A 503 -3.96 34.53 -8.45
N LYS A 504 -4.00 34.87 -7.16
CA LYS A 504 -2.80 35.09 -6.33
C LYS A 504 -1.98 33.81 -6.21
N ALA A 505 -0.67 33.90 -6.40
CA ALA A 505 0.24 32.76 -6.40
C ALA A 505 0.83 32.47 -5.01
N PHE A 506 1.06 31.19 -4.72
CA PHE A 506 1.60 30.69 -3.47
C PHE A 506 2.60 29.56 -3.73
N ASP A 507 3.65 29.51 -2.90
CA ASP A 507 4.71 28.50 -2.99
C ASP A 507 4.30 27.16 -2.36
N ARG A 508 3.18 27.13 -1.62
CA ARG A 508 2.63 25.94 -0.95
C ARG A 508 1.11 25.87 -1.11
N LEU A 509 0.60 24.66 -1.32
CA LEU A 509 -0.84 24.38 -1.47
C LEU A 509 -1.64 24.71 -0.20
N GLU A 510 -1.10 24.44 0.98
CA GLU A 510 -1.72 24.77 2.27
C GLU A 510 -1.96 26.28 2.42
N SER A 511 -1.00 27.09 1.98
CA SER A 511 -1.10 28.55 2.00
C SER A 511 -2.18 29.06 1.04
N ALA A 512 -2.32 28.44 -0.13
CA ALA A 512 -3.40 28.77 -1.08
C ALA A 512 -4.79 28.38 -0.52
N ASN A 513 -4.92 27.21 0.10
CA ASN A 513 -6.18 26.77 0.72
C ASN A 513 -6.56 27.65 1.92
N HIS A 514 -5.59 27.98 2.77
CA HIS A 514 -5.80 28.88 3.90
C HIS A 514 -6.21 30.28 3.45
N HIS A 515 -5.58 30.80 2.40
CA HIS A 515 -5.97 32.05 1.76
C HIS A 515 -7.41 32.01 1.24
N ILE A 516 -7.81 30.93 0.58
CA ILE A 516 -9.19 30.74 0.11
C ILE A 516 -10.17 30.76 1.28
N ILE A 517 -9.87 30.03 2.36
CA ILE A 517 -10.74 29.96 3.54
C ILE A 517 -10.89 31.32 4.22
N ILE A 518 -9.78 32.03 4.46
CA ILE A 518 -9.81 33.30 5.21
C ILE A 518 -10.33 34.46 4.37
N HIS A 519 -9.83 34.61 3.15
CA HIS A 519 -10.06 35.81 2.35
C HIS A 519 -11.22 35.71 1.37
N HIS A 520 -11.69 34.50 1.04
CA HIS A 520 -12.81 34.33 0.12
C HIS A 520 -14.07 33.74 0.78
N PHE A 521 -13.92 32.95 1.85
CA PHE A 521 -15.07 32.27 2.46
C PHE A 521 -15.37 32.67 3.92
N GLY A 522 -14.45 33.37 4.61
CA GLY A 522 -14.62 33.72 6.02
C GLY A 522 -14.73 32.48 6.93
N SER A 523 -14.62 32.68 8.24
CA SER A 523 -14.84 31.62 9.23
C SER A 523 -16.28 31.09 9.18
N CYS A 524 -16.47 29.97 8.46
CA CYS A 524 -17.69 29.15 8.28
C CYS A 524 -18.93 29.83 7.64
N PRO A 525 -19.38 29.35 6.46
CA PRO A 525 -20.72 29.60 5.99
C PRO A 525 -21.70 28.57 6.60
N TYR A 526 -22.89 29.05 6.94
CA TYR A 526 -24.12 28.32 7.33
C TYR A 526 -24.36 28.09 8.83
N LYS A 527 -25.18 28.99 9.40
CA LYS A 527 -26.14 28.64 10.47
C LYS A 527 -27.10 27.56 9.93
N CYS A 528 -27.23 26.44 10.65
CA CYS A 528 -28.19 25.38 10.36
C CYS A 528 -29.64 25.82 10.69
N TRP A 529 -30.64 25.35 9.93
CA TRP A 529 -32.05 25.74 10.04
C TRP A 529 -32.78 25.15 11.27
N ASN A 530 -32.17 24.21 11.97
CA ASN A 530 -32.61 23.80 13.31
C ASN A 530 -31.36 23.77 14.17
N ASP A 531 -31.45 24.08 15.46
CA ASP A 531 -30.36 24.00 16.46
C ASP A 531 -29.77 22.57 16.54
N CYS A 532 -29.04 22.19 15.50
CA CYS A 532 -28.44 20.89 15.24
C CYS A 532 -26.94 21.13 15.32
N GLY A 533 -26.31 20.62 16.38
CA GLY A 533 -24.94 20.95 16.77
C GLY A 533 -23.93 20.94 15.62
N ASP A 534 -23.25 22.08 15.46
CA ASP A 534 -22.16 22.36 14.50
C ASP A 534 -21.02 21.31 14.55
N ASP A 535 -20.96 20.53 15.63
CA ASP A 535 -19.97 19.49 15.88
C ASP A 535 -20.01 18.29 14.90
N HIS A 536 -21.15 17.98 14.27
CA HIS A 536 -21.25 16.74 13.48
C HIS A 536 -20.52 16.84 12.13
N LEU A 537 -20.65 17.99 11.47
CA LEU A 537 -19.97 18.28 10.22
C LEU A 537 -18.50 18.63 10.48
N SER A 538 -18.20 19.37 11.56
CA SER A 538 -16.83 19.70 11.93
C SER A 538 -16.01 18.46 12.32
N ASN A 539 -16.56 17.52 13.11
CA ASN A 539 -15.89 16.25 13.40
C ASN A 539 -15.74 15.39 12.14
N PHE A 540 -16.75 15.37 11.27
CA PHE A 540 -16.65 14.66 9.99
C PHE A 540 -15.54 15.24 9.11
N ILE A 541 -15.49 16.55 8.92
CA ILE A 541 -14.44 17.24 8.17
C ILE A 541 -13.08 17.00 8.86
N TYR A 542 -12.99 17.13 10.18
CA TYR A 542 -11.74 16.95 10.93
C TYR A 542 -11.16 15.52 10.84
N ILE A 543 -11.99 14.48 10.96
CA ILE A 543 -11.58 13.06 10.81
C ILE A 543 -10.94 12.82 9.45
N THR A 544 -11.25 13.66 8.46
CA THR A 544 -11.12 13.30 7.06
C THR A 544 -10.24 14.29 6.24
N SER A 545 -10.22 15.59 6.59
CA SER A 545 -9.52 16.67 5.88
C SER A 545 -8.09 16.97 6.35
N ASN A 546 -7.75 16.67 7.61
CA ASN A 546 -6.41 16.97 8.18
C ASN A 546 -5.34 15.91 7.85
N TYR A 547 -5.69 14.91 7.05
CA TYR A 547 -4.89 13.70 6.85
C TYR A 547 -4.85 13.24 5.38
N CYS A 548 -5.10 14.16 4.44
CA CYS A 548 -5.05 13.92 2.99
C CYS A 548 -3.98 14.78 2.31
#